data_AF-A0A2S2CUU2-F1
#
_entry.id   AF-A0A2S2CUU2-F1
#
_cell.length_a   1.000
_cell.length_b   1.000
_cell.length_c   1.000
_cell.angle_alpha   90.00
_cell.angle_beta   90.00
_cell.angle_gamma   90.00
#
_symmetry.space_group_name_H-M   'P 1'
#
loop_
_entity.id
_entity.type
_entity.pdbx_description
1 polymer ?
#
loop_
_entity_poly.entity_id
_entity_poly.type
_entity_poly.pdbx_seq_one_letter_code
_entity_poly.pdbx_strand_id
1 'polypeptide(L)'
;MSARRGLAAALLLALSAGTAQAAEPRVPAPANAQIGTWSTALYVPRPAPPSARALPPEAACIDAILTAEREAGVADNMLLAMGFTEAGRMTPDRLFTIWPWTVNTEGVSRYFATKEDAMAFVRETQARGVRSIDVGCLQVNLKWHPDAFPDLETAFEPRANARYAAKFLGELRQAHGSLDDAIARYHSAQSERGAAYRQRVVGNLRWVSGALDYLRQLAAGPRNPTPAGAPSGAIAVWGREELGRLSFLSSLYGRTNGQPLLPQMVQEPRPANR
;
A
#
# COMPACT_ATOMS: atom_id res chain seq x y z
N MET A 1 24.83 78.13 -3.42
CA MET A 1 25.07 78.41 -4.86
C MET A 1 24.32 77.34 -5.63
N SER A 2 23.18 77.64 -6.27
CA SER A 2 23.07 78.21 -7.63
C SER A 2 23.79 77.32 -8.66
N ALA A 3 23.25 76.88 -9.79
CA ALA A 3 21.93 76.91 -10.43
C ALA A 3 22.09 76.16 -11.80
N ARG A 4 20.98 75.70 -12.39
CA ARG A 4 20.58 75.81 -13.83
C ARG A 4 21.54 75.21 -14.90
N ARG A 5 21.15 74.63 -16.04
CA ARG A 5 19.94 74.45 -16.89
C ARG A 5 20.32 73.30 -17.85
N GLY A 6 19.42 72.46 -18.35
CA GLY A 6 18.72 72.75 -19.61
C GLY A 6 18.28 71.46 -20.31
N LEU A 7 17.10 71.54 -20.96
CA LEU A 7 16.38 70.48 -21.67
C LEU A 7 16.83 70.31 -23.14
N ALA A 8 16.71 69.08 -23.66
CA ALA A 8 16.32 68.74 -25.04
C ALA A 8 15.93 67.24 -25.05
N ALA A 9 14.64 66.87 -25.08
CA ALA A 9 13.77 66.68 -26.25
C ALA A 9 14.27 65.61 -27.25
N ALA A 10 13.73 64.39 -27.15
CA ALA A 10 13.75 63.40 -28.23
C ALA A 10 12.37 62.73 -28.33
N LEU A 11 11.82 62.76 -29.55
CA LEU A 11 10.52 62.30 -29.98
C LEU A 11 10.28 60.80 -29.66
N LEU A 12 9.14 60.51 -29.03
CA LEU A 12 8.54 59.17 -28.94
C LEU A 12 7.56 58.96 -30.09
N LEU A 13 7.90 58.07 -31.03
CA LEU A 13 6.95 57.48 -31.97
C LEU A 13 6.33 56.23 -31.32
N ALA A 14 5.06 56.34 -30.94
CA ALA A 14 4.26 55.23 -30.44
C ALA A 14 3.75 54.38 -31.62
N LEU A 15 4.20 53.14 -31.71
CA LEU A 15 3.58 52.10 -32.52
C LEU A 15 2.83 51.15 -31.59
N SER A 16 1.54 51.42 -31.43
CA SER A 16 0.58 50.53 -30.77
C SER A 16 0.18 49.42 -31.74
N ALA A 17 0.81 48.26 -31.64
CA ALA A 17 0.29 47.03 -32.24
C ALA A 17 -0.71 46.40 -31.26
N GLY A 18 -2.00 46.54 -31.58
CA GLY A 18 -3.10 45.96 -30.81
C GLY A 18 -3.00 44.43 -30.80
N THR A 19 -2.92 43.86 -29.60
CA THR A 19 -3.20 42.44 -29.42
C THR A 19 -4.70 42.25 -29.50
N ALA A 20 -5.13 41.53 -30.53
CA ALA A 20 -6.51 41.08 -30.68
C ALA A 20 -6.90 40.26 -29.44
N GLN A 21 -7.84 40.77 -28.66
CA GLN A 21 -8.53 40.01 -27.64
C GLN A 21 -9.29 38.89 -28.36
N ALA A 22 -8.81 37.65 -28.25
CA ALA A 22 -9.58 36.50 -28.71
C ALA A 22 -10.90 36.48 -27.94
N ALA A 23 -12.00 36.72 -28.63
CA ALA A 23 -13.33 36.62 -28.07
C ALA A 23 -13.57 35.19 -27.60
N GLU A 24 -13.80 35.03 -26.30
CA GLU A 24 -14.27 33.76 -25.74
C GLU A 24 -15.53 33.31 -26.49
N PRO A 25 -15.69 32.00 -26.77
CA PRO A 25 -16.91 31.51 -27.39
C PRO A 25 -18.07 31.79 -26.43
N ARG A 26 -18.94 32.73 -26.83
CA ARG A 26 -20.19 33.03 -26.14
C ARG A 26 -21.05 31.77 -26.15
N VAL A 27 -21.09 31.07 -25.01
CA VAL A 27 -21.98 29.91 -24.81
C VAL A 27 -23.41 30.41 -25.05
N PRO A 28 -24.16 29.84 -25.99
CA PRO A 28 -25.55 30.23 -26.18
C PRO A 28 -26.31 29.95 -24.88
N ALA A 29 -27.05 30.95 -24.39
CA ALA A 29 -28.03 30.73 -23.33
C ALA A 29 -28.92 29.55 -23.76
N PRO A 30 -29.26 28.62 -22.85
CA PRO A 30 -30.10 27.49 -23.22
C PRO A 30 -31.39 28.06 -23.79
N ALA A 31 -31.64 27.78 -25.07
CA ALA A 31 -32.96 27.95 -25.64
C ALA A 31 -33.91 27.19 -24.72
N ASN A 32 -35.06 27.80 -24.40
CA ASN A 32 -36.17 27.12 -23.74
C ASN A 32 -36.53 25.89 -24.57
N ALA A 33 -35.83 24.79 -24.31
CA ALA A 33 -36.23 23.47 -24.69
C ALA A 33 -37.51 23.26 -23.91
N GLN A 34 -38.60 23.23 -24.66
CA GLN A 34 -39.91 22.81 -24.20
C GLN A 34 -39.70 21.71 -23.17
N ILE A 35 -40.33 21.86 -22.01
CA ILE A 35 -40.38 20.85 -20.96
C ILE A 35 -41.05 19.64 -21.60
N GLY A 36 -40.25 18.81 -22.26
CA GLY A 36 -40.57 17.42 -22.48
C GLY A 36 -40.74 16.86 -21.09
N THR A 37 -41.95 16.43 -20.78
CA THR A 37 -42.22 15.55 -19.65
C THR A 37 -41.22 14.39 -19.75
N TRP A 38 -40.10 14.50 -19.04
CA TRP A 38 -39.21 13.39 -18.80
C TRP A 38 -40.03 12.42 -17.97
N SER A 39 -40.57 11.40 -18.62
CA SER A 39 -41.13 10.25 -17.93
C SER A 39 -40.12 9.83 -16.87
N THR A 40 -40.50 9.93 -15.60
CA THR A 40 -39.76 9.38 -14.45
C THR A 40 -39.70 7.84 -14.50
N ALA A 41 -40.25 7.23 -15.56
CA ALA A 41 -40.13 5.83 -15.84
C ALA A 41 -38.69 5.48 -16.24
N LEU A 42 -37.99 4.89 -15.27
CA LEU A 42 -36.78 4.07 -15.41
C LEU A 42 -35.42 4.76 -15.26
N TYR A 43 -35.25 5.66 -14.28
CA TYR A 43 -33.95 5.68 -13.58
C TYR A 43 -33.92 4.48 -12.63
N VAL A 44 -33.47 3.33 -13.13
CA VAL A 44 -33.12 2.20 -12.26
C VAL A 44 -31.71 2.49 -11.76
N PRO A 45 -31.50 2.79 -10.46
CA PRO A 45 -30.15 2.95 -9.94
C PRO A 45 -29.39 1.65 -10.24
N ARG A 46 -28.25 1.79 -10.94
CA ARG A 46 -27.35 0.65 -11.16
C ARG A 46 -27.02 0.09 -9.78
N PRO A 47 -27.32 -1.19 -9.49
CA PRO A 47 -26.98 -1.77 -8.20
C PRO A 47 -25.47 -1.57 -8.00
N ALA A 48 -25.08 -1.06 -6.83
CA ALA A 48 -23.67 -1.01 -6.47
C ALA A 48 -23.06 -2.39 -6.73
N PRO A 49 -21.86 -2.50 -7.33
CA PRO A 49 -21.22 -3.79 -7.49
C PRO A 49 -21.22 -4.47 -6.11
N PRO A 50 -21.55 -5.77 -6.02
CA PRO A 50 -21.52 -6.47 -4.75
C PRO A 50 -20.16 -6.17 -4.09
N SER A 51 -20.18 -5.72 -2.83
CA SER A 51 -18.96 -5.41 -2.10
C SER A 51 -18.02 -6.60 -2.26
N ALA A 52 -16.89 -6.38 -2.95
CA ALA A 52 -15.95 -7.47 -3.24
C ALA A 52 -15.58 -8.15 -1.92
N ARG A 53 -15.66 -9.48 -1.89
CA ARG A 53 -15.37 -10.29 -0.71
C ARG A 53 -14.00 -9.91 -0.13
N ALA A 54 -13.91 -9.73 1.19
CA ALA A 54 -12.63 -9.51 1.84
C ALA A 54 -11.75 -10.76 1.68
N LEU A 55 -10.51 -10.56 1.25
CA LEU A 55 -9.53 -11.64 1.11
C LEU A 55 -9.14 -12.18 2.49
N PRO A 56 -8.77 -13.48 2.58
CA PRO A 56 -8.25 -14.02 3.82
C PRO A 56 -6.89 -13.37 4.15
N PRO A 57 -6.46 -13.38 5.41
CA PRO A 57 -5.24 -12.71 5.86
C PRO A 57 -3.98 -13.19 5.13
N GLU A 58 -3.94 -14.47 4.78
CA GLU A 58 -2.84 -15.09 4.02
C GLU A 58 -2.72 -14.54 2.59
N ALA A 59 -3.76 -13.90 2.05
CA ALA A 59 -3.79 -13.36 0.69
C ALA A 59 -3.76 -11.83 0.65
N ALA A 60 -4.32 -11.19 1.67
CA ALA A 60 -4.68 -9.77 1.61
C ALA A 60 -3.48 -8.85 1.40
N CYS A 61 -2.34 -9.09 2.07
CA CYS A 61 -1.13 -8.30 1.86
C CYS A 61 -0.53 -8.52 0.47
N ILE A 62 -0.49 -9.75 -0.02
CA ILE A 62 0.11 -10.04 -1.34
C ILE A 62 -0.71 -9.37 -2.44
N ASP A 63 -2.04 -9.46 -2.40
CA ASP A 63 -2.91 -8.76 -3.35
C ASP A 63 -2.74 -7.23 -3.29
N ALA A 64 -2.73 -6.68 -2.09
CA ALA A 64 -2.57 -5.25 -1.87
C ALA A 64 -1.21 -4.74 -2.38
N ILE A 65 -0.13 -5.48 -2.10
CA ILE A 65 1.23 -5.14 -2.54
C ILE A 65 1.34 -5.22 -4.06
N LEU A 66 0.91 -6.33 -4.67
CA LEU A 66 0.92 -6.48 -6.14
C LEU A 66 0.10 -5.37 -6.81
N THR A 67 -1.00 -4.93 -6.20
CA THR A 67 -1.78 -3.80 -6.70
C THR A 67 -1.01 -2.48 -6.58
N ALA A 68 -0.45 -2.20 -5.41
CA ALA A 68 0.31 -0.97 -5.16
C ALA A 68 1.54 -0.86 -6.05
N GLU A 69 2.23 -1.97 -6.34
CA GLU A 69 3.35 -1.99 -7.28
C GLU A 69 2.95 -1.58 -8.69
N ARG A 70 1.83 -2.11 -9.19
CA ARG A 70 1.30 -1.73 -10.50
C ARG A 70 0.88 -0.27 -10.53
N GLU A 71 0.20 0.21 -9.48
CA GLU A 71 -0.25 1.60 -9.38
C GLU A 71 0.93 2.59 -9.31
N ALA A 72 2.00 2.24 -8.60
CA ALA A 72 3.17 3.09 -8.41
C ALA A 72 4.27 2.90 -9.47
N GLY A 73 4.14 1.92 -10.37
CA GLY A 73 5.17 1.59 -11.35
C GLY A 73 6.45 1.02 -10.73
N VAL A 74 6.35 0.32 -9.60
CA VAL A 74 7.48 -0.39 -8.97
C VAL A 74 7.67 -1.72 -9.70
N ALA A 75 8.86 -1.91 -10.28
CA ALA A 75 9.18 -3.10 -11.08
C ALA A 75 9.62 -4.30 -10.22
N ASP A 76 9.70 -5.46 -10.88
CA ASP A 76 10.35 -6.69 -10.40
C ASP A 76 9.77 -7.33 -9.13
N ASN A 77 8.57 -6.94 -8.69
CA ASN A 77 7.98 -7.39 -7.43
C ASN A 77 8.84 -7.00 -6.20
N MET A 78 9.52 -5.86 -6.28
CA MET A 78 10.38 -5.35 -5.22
C MET A 78 9.64 -5.09 -3.91
N LEU A 79 8.46 -4.47 -3.95
CA LEU A 79 7.64 -4.22 -2.78
C LEU A 79 7.13 -5.54 -2.18
N LEU A 80 6.93 -6.57 -3.00
CA LEU A 80 6.60 -7.91 -2.51
C LEU A 80 7.76 -8.54 -1.75
N ALA A 81 8.99 -8.38 -2.23
CA ALA A 81 10.19 -8.80 -1.51
C ALA A 81 10.36 -8.05 -0.17
N MET A 82 10.11 -6.73 -0.16
CA MET A 82 10.09 -5.92 1.05
C MET A 82 9.03 -6.43 2.03
N GLY A 83 7.81 -6.72 1.58
CA GLY A 83 6.75 -7.24 2.45
C GLY A 83 7.13 -8.55 3.14
N PHE A 84 7.85 -9.46 2.46
CA PHE A 84 8.40 -10.65 3.11
C PHE A 84 9.51 -10.33 4.13
N THR A 85 10.33 -9.31 3.88
CA THR A 85 11.36 -8.85 4.82
C THR A 85 10.75 -8.19 6.05
N GLU A 86 9.58 -7.56 5.92
CA GLU A 86 8.92 -6.77 6.97
C GLU A 86 7.92 -7.59 7.80
N ALA A 87 7.03 -8.34 7.14
CA ALA A 87 5.91 -9.03 7.78
C ALA A 87 5.71 -10.46 7.26
N GLY A 88 6.74 -11.04 6.65
CA GLY A 88 6.72 -12.42 6.20
C GLY A 88 6.59 -13.41 7.36
N ARG A 89 5.74 -14.43 7.21
CA ARG A 89 5.64 -15.54 8.17
C ARG A 89 5.32 -16.86 7.47
N MET A 90 5.56 -17.95 8.19
CA MET A 90 4.96 -19.24 7.89
C MET A 90 3.68 -19.40 8.73
N THR A 91 2.56 -19.72 8.09
CA THR A 91 1.29 -20.00 8.78
C THR A 91 1.29 -21.44 9.35
N PRO A 92 0.34 -21.78 10.25
CA PRO A 92 0.16 -23.17 10.71
C PRO A 92 -0.03 -24.18 9.56
N ASP A 93 -0.70 -23.75 8.48
CA ASP A 93 -0.88 -24.54 7.25
C ASP A 93 0.37 -24.58 6.35
N ARG A 94 1.52 -24.13 6.85
CA ARG A 94 2.82 -24.10 6.16
C ARG A 94 2.82 -23.26 4.89
N LEU A 95 2.05 -22.17 4.88
CA LEU A 95 2.08 -21.19 3.81
C LEU A 95 3.08 -20.10 4.16
N PHE A 96 4.05 -19.86 3.29
CA PHE A 96 4.83 -18.62 3.32
C PHE A 96 3.98 -17.47 2.78
N THR A 97 3.71 -16.47 3.62
CA THR A 97 2.89 -15.30 3.26
C THR A 97 3.36 -14.05 4.00
N ILE A 98 2.74 -12.90 3.70
CA ILE A 98 2.90 -11.62 4.37
C ILE A 98 1.65 -11.38 5.20
N TRP A 99 1.82 -11.12 6.50
CA TRP A 99 0.70 -11.09 7.45
C TRP A 99 0.24 -9.66 7.76
N PRO A 100 -1.06 -9.34 7.61
CA PRO A 100 -1.54 -7.97 7.74
C PRO A 100 -1.53 -7.47 9.18
N TRP A 101 -1.70 -8.36 10.16
CA TRP A 101 -1.78 -8.00 11.58
C TRP A 101 -0.44 -8.21 12.27
N THR A 102 0.58 -7.61 11.69
CA THR A 102 1.96 -7.64 12.18
C THR A 102 2.28 -6.31 12.84
N VAL A 103 2.86 -6.38 14.04
CA VAL A 103 3.31 -5.20 14.78
C VAL A 103 4.75 -5.42 15.21
N ASN A 104 5.62 -4.46 14.91
CA ASN A 104 6.97 -4.40 15.47
C ASN A 104 7.07 -3.24 16.46
N THR A 105 7.61 -3.54 17.64
CA THR A 105 7.96 -2.55 18.65
C THR A 105 9.42 -2.73 19.00
N GLU A 106 10.25 -1.71 18.74
CA GLU A 106 11.67 -1.70 19.12
C GLU A 106 12.49 -2.91 18.60
N GLY A 107 12.18 -3.38 17.40
CA GLY A 107 12.85 -4.52 16.77
C GLY A 107 12.22 -5.88 17.07
N VAL A 108 11.15 -5.92 17.87
CA VAL A 108 10.43 -7.15 18.22
C VAL A 108 9.13 -7.25 17.45
N SER A 109 9.09 -8.14 16.45
CA SER A 109 7.87 -8.43 15.68
C SER A 109 6.95 -9.43 16.39
N ARG A 110 5.65 -9.14 16.35
CA ARG A 110 4.54 -9.98 16.82
C ARG A 110 3.47 -10.08 15.73
N TYR A 111 2.84 -11.25 15.63
CA TYR A 111 1.75 -11.52 14.69
C TYR A 111 0.48 -11.83 15.47
N PHE A 112 -0.60 -11.17 15.11
CA PHE A 112 -1.90 -11.32 15.78
C PHE A 112 -2.87 -12.10 14.90
N ALA A 113 -3.79 -12.83 15.50
CA ALA A 113 -4.78 -13.61 14.77
C ALA A 113 -5.89 -12.73 14.16
N THR A 114 -6.08 -11.51 14.66
CA THR A 114 -7.11 -10.57 14.22
C THR A 114 -6.58 -9.15 14.15
N LYS A 115 -7.28 -8.30 13.40
CA LYS A 115 -6.99 -6.87 13.30
C LYS A 115 -7.18 -6.18 14.66
N GLU A 116 -8.23 -6.57 15.37
CA GLU A 116 -8.65 -6.02 16.65
C GLU A 116 -7.58 -6.26 17.72
N ASP A 117 -7.03 -7.48 17.80
CA ASP A 117 -5.96 -7.81 18.75
C ASP A 117 -4.68 -7.00 18.47
N ALA A 118 -4.32 -6.83 17.19
CA ALA A 118 -3.17 -6.00 16.82
C ALA A 118 -3.39 -4.53 17.20
N MET A 119 -4.58 -3.99 16.94
CA MET A 119 -4.93 -2.61 17.31
C MET A 119 -4.94 -2.41 18.84
N ALA A 120 -5.48 -3.37 19.58
CA ALA A 120 -5.49 -3.35 21.04
C ALA A 120 -4.06 -3.32 21.59
N PHE A 121 -3.19 -4.19 21.07
CA PHE A 121 -1.77 -4.22 21.45
C PHE A 121 -1.04 -2.90 21.15
N VAL A 122 -1.28 -2.30 19.98
CA VAL A 122 -0.69 -0.99 19.63
C VAL A 122 -1.15 0.08 20.61
N ARG A 123 -2.46 0.17 20.89
CA ARG A 123 -3.02 1.16 21.83
C ARG A 123 -2.44 1.00 23.24
N GLU A 124 -2.36 -0.23 23.75
CA GLU A 124 -1.75 -0.52 25.05
C GLU A 124 -0.27 -0.14 25.07
N THR A 125 0.45 -0.41 23.98
CA THR A 125 1.88 -0.10 23.86
C THR A 125 2.12 1.41 23.81
N GLN A 126 1.27 2.16 23.11
CA GLN A 126 1.29 3.63 23.12
C GLN A 126 0.95 4.20 24.50
N ALA A 127 -0.01 3.63 25.21
CA ALA A 127 -0.37 4.04 26.57
C ALA A 127 0.80 3.87 27.56
N ARG A 128 1.71 2.91 27.30
CA ARG A 128 2.96 2.72 28.04
C ARG A 128 4.10 3.65 27.61
N GLY A 129 3.87 4.55 26.65
CA GLY A 129 4.83 5.56 26.20
C GLY A 129 5.71 5.15 25.02
N VAL A 130 5.55 3.93 24.48
CA VAL A 130 6.28 3.49 23.29
C VAL A 130 5.68 4.16 22.05
N ARG A 131 6.51 4.86 21.28
CA ARG A 131 6.05 5.63 20.11
C ARG A 131 6.46 5.03 18.77
N SER A 132 7.66 4.45 18.67
CA SER A 132 8.13 3.81 17.43
C SER A 132 7.50 2.44 17.31
N ILE A 133 6.46 2.35 16.49
CA ILE A 133 5.68 1.14 16.28
C ILE A 133 5.47 0.99 14.79
N ASP A 134 5.85 -0.15 14.23
CA ASP A 134 5.64 -0.48 12.84
C ASP A 134 4.40 -1.36 12.69
N VAL A 135 3.57 -1.09 11.68
CA VAL A 135 2.30 -1.79 11.50
C VAL A 135 2.08 -2.25 10.06
N GLY A 136 1.40 -3.39 9.94
CA GLY A 136 0.84 -3.85 8.66
C GLY A 136 1.83 -4.58 7.75
N CYS A 137 1.40 -4.77 6.50
CA CYS A 137 2.09 -5.56 5.48
C CYS A 137 3.53 -5.12 5.19
N LEU A 138 3.81 -3.82 5.27
CA LEU A 138 5.11 -3.21 4.96
C LEU A 138 5.68 -2.40 6.14
N GLN A 139 5.19 -2.67 7.35
CA GLN A 139 5.74 -2.17 8.61
C GLN A 139 5.96 -0.63 8.58
N VAL A 140 4.91 0.11 8.27
CA VAL A 140 4.96 1.58 8.28
C VAL A 140 5.05 2.07 9.72
N ASN A 141 6.07 2.87 10.03
CA ASN A 141 6.33 3.35 11.39
C ASN A 141 5.44 4.55 11.77
N LEU A 142 4.61 4.41 12.80
CA LEU A 142 3.66 5.43 13.25
C LEU A 142 4.31 6.68 13.86
N LYS A 143 5.55 6.60 14.36
CA LYS A 143 6.28 7.77 14.89
C LYS A 143 6.86 8.62 13.77
N TRP A 144 7.41 7.98 12.73
CA TRP A 144 8.07 8.68 11.63
C TRP A 144 7.08 9.12 10.54
N HIS A 145 5.93 8.46 10.47
CA HIS A 145 4.89 8.74 9.48
C HIS A 145 3.52 8.97 10.17
N PRO A 146 3.40 10.01 11.03
CA PRO A 146 2.18 10.24 11.81
C PRO A 146 0.95 10.53 10.93
N ASP A 147 1.17 11.11 9.75
CA ASP A 147 0.10 11.47 8.80
C ASP A 147 -0.08 10.43 7.69
N ALA A 148 0.51 9.24 7.82
CA ALA A 148 0.36 8.17 6.83
C ALA A 148 -1.09 7.69 6.69
N PHE A 149 -1.82 7.66 7.80
CA PHE A 149 -3.16 7.12 7.91
C PHE A 149 -4.03 8.03 8.78
N PRO A 150 -5.33 8.15 8.48
CA PRO A 150 -6.26 8.94 9.31
C PRO A 150 -6.47 8.33 10.70
N ASP A 151 -6.31 7.00 10.81
CA ASP A 151 -6.47 6.26 12.05
C ASP A 151 -5.71 4.92 12.00
N LEU A 152 -5.62 4.28 13.17
CA LEU A 152 -4.96 2.98 13.33
C LEU A 152 -5.69 1.86 12.57
N GLU A 153 -7.00 1.99 12.41
CA GLU A 153 -7.80 1.01 11.69
C GLU A 153 -7.38 0.95 10.21
N THR A 154 -7.23 2.12 9.58
CA THR A 154 -6.73 2.29 8.22
C THR A 154 -5.27 1.88 8.09
N ALA A 155 -4.45 2.08 9.13
CA ALA A 155 -3.05 1.66 9.10
C ALA A 155 -2.86 0.14 8.93
N PHE A 156 -3.81 -0.66 9.44
CA PHE A 156 -3.86 -2.12 9.25
C PHE A 156 -4.64 -2.57 8.00
N GLU A 157 -5.25 -1.65 7.23
CA GLU A 157 -5.87 -1.99 5.96
C GLU A 157 -4.79 -2.31 4.91
N PRO A 158 -4.71 -3.54 4.37
CA PRO A 158 -3.60 -3.95 3.50
C PRO A 158 -3.39 -3.02 2.30
N ARG A 159 -4.49 -2.56 1.67
CA ARG A 159 -4.43 -1.64 0.53
C ARG A 159 -3.89 -0.27 0.90
N ALA A 160 -4.30 0.29 2.05
CA ALA A 160 -3.82 1.59 2.51
C ALA A 160 -2.33 1.52 2.88
N ASN A 161 -1.96 0.49 3.64
CA ASN A 161 -0.58 0.23 4.05
C ASN A 161 0.35 0.06 2.84
N ALA A 162 -0.04 -0.78 1.86
CA ALA A 162 0.73 -1.01 0.65
C ALA A 162 0.89 0.23 -0.22
N ARG A 163 -0.18 1.00 -0.42
CA ARG A 163 -0.14 2.25 -1.19
C ARG A 163 0.76 3.29 -0.54
N TYR A 164 0.68 3.45 0.78
CA TYR A 164 1.55 4.38 1.50
C TYR A 164 3.03 4.01 1.31
N ALA A 165 3.37 2.74 1.55
CA ALA A 165 4.74 2.26 1.42
C ALA A 165 5.28 2.41 -0.02
N ALA A 166 4.46 2.11 -1.04
CA ALA A 166 4.83 2.30 -2.44
C ALA A 166 5.13 3.78 -2.77
N LYS A 167 4.28 4.70 -2.29
CA LYS A 167 4.50 6.14 -2.41
C LYS A 167 5.80 6.56 -1.73
N PHE A 168 6.00 6.14 -0.48
CA PHE A 168 7.19 6.49 0.29
C PHE A 168 8.48 5.98 -0.37
N LEU A 169 8.49 4.75 -0.89
CA LEU A 169 9.61 4.20 -1.65
C LEU A 169 9.90 5.04 -2.91
N GLY A 170 8.85 5.50 -3.61
CA GLY A 170 8.97 6.41 -4.74
C GLY A 170 9.62 7.75 -4.37
N GLU A 171 9.23 8.34 -3.24
CA GLU A 171 9.81 9.59 -2.72
C GLU A 171 11.29 9.41 -2.36
N LEU A 172 11.65 8.30 -1.71
CA LEU A 172 13.03 7.97 -1.40
C LEU A 172 13.88 7.81 -2.67
N ARG A 173 13.33 7.15 -3.69
CA ARG A 173 14.01 7.00 -4.98
C ARG A 173 14.23 8.35 -5.67
N GLN A 174 13.25 9.26 -5.62
CA GLN A 174 13.41 10.61 -6.14
C GLN A 174 14.47 11.40 -5.38
N ALA A 175 14.51 11.27 -4.05
CA ALA A 175 15.45 12.01 -3.19
C ALA A 175 16.90 11.48 -3.26
N HIS A 176 17.08 10.18 -3.56
CA HIS A 176 18.39 9.52 -3.46
C HIS A 176 18.90 8.92 -4.78
N GLY A 177 18.11 8.99 -5.85
CA GLY A 177 18.54 8.72 -7.22
C GLY A 177 18.49 7.26 -7.66
N SER A 178 18.65 6.31 -6.74
CA SER A 178 18.62 4.88 -7.06
C SER A 178 17.54 4.11 -6.27
N LEU A 179 17.05 3.01 -6.85
CA LEU A 179 16.13 2.11 -6.15
C LEU A 179 16.84 1.40 -4.98
N ASP A 180 18.11 1.06 -5.14
CA ASP A 180 18.91 0.42 -4.10
C ASP A 180 19.08 1.31 -2.85
N ASP A 181 19.36 2.60 -3.05
CA ASP A 181 19.44 3.57 -1.96
C ASP A 181 18.07 3.80 -1.32
N ALA A 182 17.01 3.81 -2.13
CA ALA A 182 15.65 3.93 -1.62
C ALA A 182 15.27 2.74 -0.72
N ILE A 183 15.61 1.51 -1.12
CA ILE A 183 15.38 0.30 -0.30
C ILE A 183 16.16 0.38 1.01
N ALA A 184 17.45 0.73 0.97
CA ALA A 184 18.26 0.85 2.17
C ALA A 184 17.68 1.90 3.15
N ARG A 185 17.25 3.04 2.60
CA ARG A 185 16.71 4.15 3.38
C ARG A 185 15.26 3.97 3.83
N TYR A 186 14.50 3.10 3.18
CA TYR A 186 13.16 2.72 3.62
C TYR A 186 13.19 2.23 5.08
N HIS A 187 14.19 1.41 5.41
CA HIS A 187 14.36 0.87 6.75
C HIS A 187 15.16 1.79 7.68
N SER A 188 16.24 2.42 7.20
CA SER A 188 17.10 3.25 8.06
C SER A 188 18.02 4.19 7.27
N ALA A 189 18.15 5.43 7.76
CA ALA A 189 19.16 6.38 7.25
C ALA A 189 20.61 6.03 7.66
N GLN A 190 20.80 5.14 8.63
CA GLN A 190 22.13 4.63 9.01
C GLN A 190 22.60 3.59 7.99
N SER A 191 23.78 3.81 7.41
CA SER A 191 24.31 3.06 6.26
C SER A 191 24.40 1.55 6.51
N GLU A 192 24.94 1.13 7.65
CA GLU A 192 25.11 -0.30 7.98
C GLU A 192 23.76 -1.03 8.07
N ARG A 193 22.78 -0.43 8.77
CA ARG A 193 21.44 -1.00 8.92
C ARG A 193 20.69 -1.04 7.59
N GLY A 194 20.81 0.02 6.78
CA GLY A 194 20.22 0.07 5.44
C GLY A 194 20.83 -0.97 4.49
N ALA A 195 22.15 -1.16 4.54
CA ALA A 195 22.83 -2.17 3.74
C ALA A 195 22.41 -3.60 4.13
N ALA A 196 22.34 -3.89 5.43
CA ALA A 196 21.86 -5.18 5.93
C ALA A 196 20.39 -5.44 5.53
N TYR A 197 19.54 -4.41 5.59
CA TYR A 197 18.16 -4.50 5.12
C TYR A 197 18.08 -4.80 3.63
N ARG A 198 18.79 -4.04 2.79
CA ARG A 198 18.84 -4.25 1.34
C ARG A 198 19.26 -5.68 0.99
N GLN A 199 20.26 -6.23 1.67
CA GLN A 199 20.69 -7.61 1.45
C GLN A 199 19.55 -8.61 1.71
N ARG A 200 18.76 -8.42 2.77
CA ARG A 200 17.59 -9.26 3.04
C ARG A 200 16.52 -9.14 1.96
N VAL A 201 16.22 -7.91 1.52
CA VAL A 201 15.26 -7.65 0.45
C VAL A 201 15.70 -8.33 -0.85
N VAL A 202 16.98 -8.22 -1.23
CA VAL A 202 17.53 -8.89 -2.42
C VAL A 202 17.45 -10.43 -2.30
N GLY A 203 17.68 -10.98 -1.10
CA GLY A 203 17.47 -12.41 -0.84
C GLY A 203 16.02 -12.83 -1.07
N ASN A 204 15.07 -12.07 -0.49
CA ASN A 204 13.65 -12.31 -0.69
C ASN A 204 13.19 -12.09 -2.13
N LEU A 205 13.79 -11.16 -2.87
CA LEU A 205 13.49 -10.93 -4.27
C LEU A 205 13.81 -12.16 -5.13
N ARG A 206 14.95 -12.82 -4.89
CA ARG A 206 15.29 -14.08 -5.58
C ARG A 206 14.26 -15.18 -5.29
N TRP A 207 13.83 -15.29 -4.03
CA TRP A 207 12.81 -16.24 -3.63
C TRP A 207 11.45 -15.92 -4.27
N VAL A 208 11.01 -14.66 -4.21
CA VAL A 208 9.75 -14.17 -4.79
C VAL A 208 9.70 -14.47 -6.29
N SER A 209 10.78 -14.23 -7.02
CA SER A 209 10.87 -14.51 -8.45
C SER A 209 10.61 -15.98 -8.78
N GLY A 210 11.08 -16.91 -7.94
CA GLY A 210 10.77 -18.33 -8.09
C GLY A 210 9.34 -18.69 -7.68
N ALA A 211 8.81 -18.04 -6.64
CA ALA A 211 7.52 -18.33 -6.02
C ALA A 211 6.32 -17.56 -6.61
N LEU A 212 6.52 -16.76 -7.67
CA LEU A 212 5.54 -15.78 -8.14
C LEU A 212 4.19 -16.39 -8.51
N ASP A 213 4.17 -17.57 -9.13
CA ASP A 213 2.92 -18.25 -9.49
C ASP A 213 2.13 -18.71 -8.25
N TYR A 214 2.83 -19.19 -7.23
CA TYR A 214 2.22 -19.50 -5.93
C TYR A 214 1.65 -18.23 -5.28
N LEU A 215 2.43 -17.15 -5.25
CA LEU A 215 2.02 -15.88 -4.62
C LEU A 215 0.81 -15.26 -5.33
N ARG A 216 0.77 -15.31 -6.68
CA ARG A 216 -0.39 -14.85 -7.46
C ARG A 216 -1.63 -15.70 -7.21
N GLN A 217 -1.49 -17.01 -7.06
CA GLN A 217 -2.61 -17.89 -6.72
C GLN A 217 -3.12 -17.65 -5.31
N LEU A 218 -2.22 -17.37 -4.36
CA LEU A 218 -2.59 -17.00 -3.01
C LEU A 218 -3.32 -15.65 -3.01
N ALA A 219 -2.82 -14.64 -3.72
CA ALA A 219 -3.43 -13.32 -3.86
C ALA A 219 -4.82 -13.34 -4.50
N ALA A 220 -5.06 -14.25 -5.46
CA ALA A 220 -6.38 -14.42 -6.07
C ALA A 220 -7.46 -14.86 -5.07
N GLY A 221 -7.06 -15.37 -3.90
CA GLY A 221 -7.96 -15.84 -2.86
C GLY A 221 -8.64 -17.18 -3.19
N PRO A 222 -9.48 -17.69 -2.27
CA PRO A 222 -10.21 -18.92 -2.48
C PRO A 222 -11.18 -18.79 -3.64
N ARG A 223 -11.18 -19.78 -4.54
CA ARG A 223 -12.04 -19.79 -5.74
C ARG A 223 -13.45 -20.27 -5.46
N ASN A 224 -13.65 -20.92 -4.32
CA ASN A 224 -14.97 -21.41 -3.92
C ASN A 224 -15.95 -20.24 -3.76
N PRO A 225 -17.11 -20.28 -4.45
CA PRO A 225 -18.14 -19.26 -4.31
C PRO A 225 -18.58 -19.22 -2.84
N THR A 226 -18.74 -18.00 -2.32
CA THR A 226 -19.32 -17.80 -1.00
C THR A 226 -20.68 -18.49 -0.97
N PRO A 227 -21.05 -19.23 0.09
CA PRO A 227 -22.38 -19.80 0.21
C PRO A 227 -23.44 -18.74 -0.10
N ALA A 228 -24.43 -19.09 -0.91
CA ALA A 228 -25.52 -18.18 -1.24
C ALA A 228 -26.16 -17.66 0.07
N GLY A 229 -26.19 -16.33 0.24
CA GLY A 229 -26.71 -15.69 1.45
C GLY A 229 -25.68 -15.31 2.52
N ALA A 230 -24.38 -15.43 2.27
CA ALA A 230 -23.37 -14.91 3.18
C ALA A 230 -23.48 -13.37 3.35
N PRO A 231 -23.26 -12.84 4.57
CA PRO A 231 -23.35 -11.41 4.82
C PRO A 231 -22.30 -10.63 4.01
N SER A 232 -22.64 -9.39 3.65
CA SER A 232 -21.65 -8.45 3.09
C SER A 232 -20.48 -8.30 4.06
N GLY A 233 -19.26 -8.36 3.53
CA GLY A 233 -18.03 -8.29 4.33
C GLY A 233 -17.55 -9.62 4.92
N ALA A 234 -18.23 -10.74 4.66
CA ALA A 234 -17.72 -12.05 5.05
C ALA A 234 -16.31 -12.29 4.48
N ILE A 235 -15.37 -12.70 5.35
CA ILE A 235 -14.02 -13.06 4.93
C ILE A 235 -14.09 -14.39 4.18
N ALA A 236 -13.45 -14.40 3.02
CA ALA A 236 -13.14 -15.57 2.23
C ALA A 236 -12.47 -16.69 3.06
N VAL A 237 -12.95 -17.93 2.97
CA VAL A 237 -12.29 -19.08 3.62
C VAL A 237 -11.76 -20.04 2.57
N TRP A 238 -10.54 -20.51 2.77
CA TRP A 238 -9.91 -21.51 1.91
C TRP A 238 -10.53 -22.89 2.10
N GLY A 239 -10.85 -23.59 1.01
CA GLY A 239 -11.22 -25.00 1.08
C GLY A 239 -10.01 -25.88 1.43
N ARG A 240 -10.24 -27.04 2.06
CA ARG A 240 -9.16 -27.97 2.46
C ARG A 240 -8.26 -28.41 1.30
N GLU A 241 -8.85 -28.68 0.14
CA GLU A 241 -8.09 -29.06 -1.07
C GLU A 241 -7.24 -27.90 -1.59
N GLU A 242 -7.79 -26.68 -1.60
CA GLU A 242 -7.07 -25.48 -2.02
C GLU A 242 -5.88 -25.21 -1.09
N LEU A 243 -6.11 -25.29 0.23
CA LEU A 243 -5.03 -25.20 1.23
C LEU A 243 -3.98 -26.27 1.00
N GLY A 244 -4.36 -27.55 0.87
CA GLY A 244 -3.41 -28.63 0.66
C GLY A 244 -2.53 -28.43 -0.59
N ARG A 245 -3.12 -27.94 -1.68
CA ARG A 245 -2.40 -27.59 -2.92
C ARG A 245 -1.47 -26.41 -2.71
N LEU A 246 -1.92 -25.35 -2.03
CA LEU A 246 -1.09 -24.18 -1.73
C LEU A 246 0.07 -24.55 -0.78
N SER A 247 -0.17 -25.37 0.24
CA SER A 247 0.86 -25.88 1.15
C SER A 247 1.88 -26.73 0.41
N PHE A 248 1.43 -27.59 -0.51
CA PHE A 248 2.34 -28.36 -1.37
C PHE A 248 3.21 -27.42 -2.21
N LEU A 249 2.62 -26.46 -2.93
CA LEU A 249 3.38 -25.49 -3.74
C LEU A 249 4.35 -24.68 -2.89
N SER A 250 3.91 -24.17 -1.73
CA SER A 250 4.75 -23.44 -0.79
C SER A 250 5.95 -24.28 -0.32
N SER A 251 5.73 -25.59 -0.09
CA SER A 251 6.79 -26.50 0.35
C SER A 251 7.88 -26.74 -0.69
N LEU A 252 7.58 -26.61 -1.98
CA LEU A 252 8.58 -26.72 -3.05
C LEU A 252 9.62 -25.61 -2.89
N TYR A 253 9.16 -24.39 -2.63
CA TYR A 253 10.03 -23.22 -2.44
C TYR A 253 10.79 -23.24 -1.12
N GLY A 254 10.29 -23.94 -0.11
CA GLY A 254 11.02 -24.15 1.15
C GLY A 254 12.22 -25.11 1.03
N ARG A 255 12.32 -25.89 -0.05
CA ARG A 255 13.35 -26.95 -0.22
C ARG A 255 14.39 -26.67 -1.30
N THR A 256 14.05 -25.94 -2.36
CA THR A 256 14.92 -25.82 -3.55
C THR A 256 15.52 -24.44 -3.78
N ASN A 257 14.92 -23.36 -3.26
CA ASN A 257 15.35 -21.97 -3.53
C ASN A 257 15.74 -21.17 -2.28
N GLY A 258 15.99 -21.85 -1.16
CA GLY A 258 16.15 -21.24 0.16
C GLY A 258 14.82 -20.74 0.72
N GLN A 259 14.66 -20.74 2.04
CA GLN A 259 13.49 -20.13 2.67
C GLN A 259 13.56 -18.60 2.56
N PRO A 260 12.41 -17.90 2.51
CA PRO A 260 12.44 -16.44 2.60
C PRO A 260 13.12 -16.02 3.91
N LEU A 261 13.89 -14.93 3.85
CA LEU A 261 14.50 -14.28 4.99
C LEU A 261 13.41 -13.52 5.75
N LEU A 262 12.74 -14.25 6.65
CA LEU A 262 11.65 -13.73 7.48
C LEU A 262 12.17 -12.84 8.62
N PRO A 263 11.35 -11.91 9.14
CA PRO A 263 11.67 -11.13 10.34
C PRO A 263 11.91 -12.04 11.55
N GLN A 264 12.73 -11.57 12.50
CA GLN A 264 12.87 -12.26 13.79
C GLN A 264 11.58 -12.14 14.59
N MET A 265 11.00 -13.27 14.96
CA MET A 265 9.74 -13.35 15.70
C MET A 265 10.01 -13.61 17.19
N VAL A 266 9.25 -12.96 18.07
CA VAL A 266 9.03 -13.51 19.42
C VAL A 266 7.80 -14.41 19.34
N GLN A 267 7.91 -15.66 19.84
CA GLN A 267 6.85 -16.66 19.80
C GLN A 267 5.50 -16.06 20.20
N GLU A 268 4.42 -16.46 19.49
CA GLU A 268 3.06 -16.01 19.76
C GLU A 268 2.73 -16.16 21.26
N PRO A 269 2.16 -15.14 21.92
CA PRO A 269 1.56 -15.38 23.21
C PRO A 269 0.49 -16.46 23.03
N ARG A 270 0.64 -17.59 23.72
CA ARG A 270 -0.43 -18.61 23.75
C ARG A 270 -1.72 -17.91 24.16
N PRO A 271 -2.85 -18.17 23.49
CA PRO A 271 -4.13 -17.68 23.99
C PRO A 271 -4.26 -18.15 25.44
N ALA A 272 -4.59 -17.22 26.35
CA ALA A 272 -4.99 -17.59 27.69
C ALA A 272 -6.20 -18.52 27.55
N ASN A 273 -6.09 -19.75 28.06
CA ASN A 273 -7.21 -20.69 28.09
C ASN A 273 -8.43 -19.95 28.68
N ARG A 274 -9.50 -19.80 27.88
CA ARG A 274 -10.84 -19.51 28.39
C ARG A 274 -11.46 -20.79 28.90
#